data_AF-A0A7X3KAY4-F1
#
_entry.id   AF-A0A7X3KAY4-F1
#
_cell.length_a   1.000
_cell.length_b   1.000
_cell.length_c   1.000
_cell.angle_alpha   90.00
_cell.angle_beta   90.00
_cell.angle_gamma   90.00
#
_symmetry.space_group_name_H-M   'P 1'
#
loop_
_entity.id
_entity.type
_entity.pdbx_description
1 polymer ?
#
loop_
_entity_poly.entity_id
_entity_poly.type
_entity_poly.pdbx_seq_one_letter_code
_entity_poly.pdbx_strand_id
1 'polypeptide(L)'
;MGRKGITYEQVEAAADALDAERPGSATLGAVRAYLGTGSPNTIHKFLKLRDENRPKTSAPTVSIPDEVTRALSNWVVQASTGSRAESEERSLHAQAAADELARTGEELEAERDQLLADIATLTTQRDQEQATASERAAEIQRLLADVERERSLAGAAQVDAAAAKLRADSQVEHLAELRARVDSLSLAIDAERVARTTSEREAAVLAAQLAGVKAELEMARAQAMAAQQDLAATRERVDSLKTDLQTEREGAVLARAQLHAATSELEAERAQVAALQHDLVVSRARLDERGQQAQDQLDAMREEHKEEMNGMHSALDAANAQLVAMTEEKWQLKNQVQLLQQAAAQRAPQK
;
A
#
# COMPACT_ATOMS: atom_id res chain seq x y z
N MET A 1 -36.44 -146.28 -92.74
CA MET A 1 -37.18 -145.41 -93.68
C MET A 1 -36.25 -145.01 -94.82
N GLY A 2 -36.15 -145.85 -95.85
CA GLY A 2 -35.41 -145.51 -97.07
C GLY A 2 -36.17 -144.45 -97.86
N ARG A 3 -35.48 -143.39 -98.27
CA ARG A 3 -35.98 -142.54 -99.36
C ARG A 3 -35.26 -142.97 -100.63
N LYS A 4 -36.01 -143.54 -101.58
CA LYS A 4 -35.55 -143.76 -102.96
C LYS A 4 -34.99 -142.43 -103.48
N GLY A 5 -33.70 -142.40 -103.80
CA GLY A 5 -33.09 -141.25 -104.46
C GLY A 5 -33.66 -141.06 -105.87
N ILE A 6 -33.81 -139.82 -106.29
CA ILE A 6 -34.23 -139.45 -107.67
C ILE A 6 -33.05 -139.60 -108.63
N THR A 7 -33.32 -139.92 -109.90
CA THR A 7 -32.28 -140.01 -110.95
C THR A 7 -32.23 -138.75 -111.82
N TYR A 8 -31.12 -138.56 -112.55
CA TYR A 8 -30.93 -137.42 -113.46
C TYR A 8 -32.00 -137.40 -114.57
N GLU A 9 -32.28 -138.54 -115.22
CA GLU A 9 -33.28 -138.67 -116.29
C GLU A 9 -34.69 -138.27 -115.83
N GLN A 10 -35.04 -138.56 -114.56
CA GLN A 10 -36.34 -138.15 -114.00
C GLN A 10 -36.45 -136.63 -113.86
N VAL A 11 -35.36 -135.96 -113.47
CA VAL A 11 -35.31 -134.50 -113.35
C VAL A 11 -35.30 -133.84 -114.73
N GLU A 12 -34.59 -134.43 -115.68
CA GLU A 12 -34.53 -133.95 -117.06
C GLU A 12 -35.87 -134.08 -117.77
N ALA A 13 -36.53 -135.24 -117.70
CA ALA A 13 -37.85 -135.44 -118.28
C ALA A 13 -38.92 -134.52 -117.65
N ALA A 14 -38.87 -134.32 -116.32
CA ALA A 14 -39.76 -133.38 -115.64
C ALA A 14 -39.49 -131.92 -116.05
N ALA A 15 -38.21 -131.55 -116.20
CA ALA A 15 -37.83 -130.22 -116.68
C ALA A 15 -38.24 -129.99 -118.14
N ASP A 16 -38.10 -130.99 -119.00
CA ASP A 16 -38.53 -130.92 -120.40
C ASP A 16 -40.05 -130.84 -120.53
N ALA A 17 -40.80 -131.60 -119.71
CA ALA A 17 -42.26 -131.50 -119.67
C ALA A 17 -42.72 -130.08 -119.26
N LEU A 18 -42.09 -129.50 -118.23
CA LEU A 18 -42.38 -128.13 -117.79
C LEU A 18 -41.98 -127.08 -118.85
N ASP A 19 -40.78 -127.21 -119.43
CA ASP A 19 -40.33 -126.28 -120.47
C ASP A 19 -41.16 -126.37 -121.76
N ALA A 20 -41.73 -127.55 -122.08
CA ALA A 20 -42.65 -127.73 -123.20
C ALA A 20 -43.99 -126.99 -122.98
N GLU A 21 -44.48 -126.93 -121.74
CA GLU A 21 -45.66 -126.11 -121.39
C GLU A 21 -45.35 -124.62 -121.45
N ARG A 22 -44.19 -124.21 -120.91
CA ARG A 22 -43.70 -122.83 -121.01
C ARG A 22 -42.17 -122.80 -120.96
N PRO A 23 -41.49 -122.30 -122.00
CA PRO A 23 -40.03 -122.25 -122.02
C PRO A 23 -39.47 -121.47 -120.81
N GLY A 24 -38.56 -122.09 -120.04
CA GLY A 24 -37.91 -121.50 -118.88
C GLY A 24 -38.65 -121.69 -117.56
N SER A 25 -39.72 -122.49 -117.53
CA SER A 25 -40.49 -122.77 -116.32
C SER A 25 -39.94 -123.92 -115.47
N ALA A 26 -38.94 -124.64 -115.99
CA ALA A 26 -38.21 -125.71 -115.29
C ALA A 26 -37.31 -125.21 -114.13
N THR A 27 -37.89 -124.47 -113.19
CA THR A 27 -37.22 -124.00 -111.98
C THR A 27 -37.12 -125.12 -110.93
N LEU A 28 -36.14 -125.02 -110.03
CA LEU A 28 -35.89 -126.00 -108.97
C LEU A 28 -37.17 -126.36 -108.17
N GLY A 29 -37.99 -125.36 -107.85
CA GLY A 29 -39.24 -125.54 -107.13
C GLY A 29 -40.31 -126.24 -107.95
N ALA A 30 -40.47 -125.85 -109.22
CA ALA A 30 -41.45 -126.43 -110.13
C ALA A 30 -41.16 -127.92 -110.40
N VAL A 31 -39.90 -128.26 -110.67
CA VAL A 31 -39.48 -129.64 -110.94
C VAL A 31 -39.63 -130.53 -109.71
N ARG A 32 -39.38 -129.99 -108.51
CA ARG A 32 -39.63 -130.70 -107.24
C ARG A 32 -41.12 -130.91 -106.98
N ALA A 33 -41.96 -129.91 -107.27
CA ALA A 33 -43.40 -130.04 -107.15
C ALA A 33 -43.95 -131.09 -108.13
N TYR A 34 -43.43 -131.11 -109.35
CA TYR A 34 -43.81 -132.07 -110.38
C TYR A 34 -43.43 -133.51 -110.00
N LEU A 35 -42.22 -133.73 -109.50
CA LEU A 35 -41.75 -135.06 -109.10
C LEU A 35 -42.26 -135.51 -107.72
N GLY A 36 -42.70 -134.59 -106.86
CA GLY A 36 -43.23 -134.86 -105.51
C GLY A 36 -42.21 -135.43 -104.51
N THR A 37 -40.99 -135.73 -104.93
CA THR A 37 -39.91 -136.31 -104.12
C THR A 37 -38.53 -135.82 -104.59
N GLY A 38 -37.50 -136.08 -103.79
CA GLY A 38 -36.14 -135.65 -104.06
C GLY A 38 -35.68 -134.46 -103.22
N SER A 39 -34.39 -134.47 -102.88
CA SER A 39 -33.74 -133.37 -102.18
C SER A 39 -33.55 -132.18 -103.13
N PRO A 40 -33.82 -130.93 -102.69
CA PRO A 40 -33.55 -129.73 -103.48
C PRO A 40 -32.11 -129.68 -104.02
N ASN A 41 -31.12 -130.14 -103.25
CA ASN A 41 -29.73 -130.16 -103.71
C ASN A 41 -29.49 -131.14 -104.86
N THR A 42 -30.19 -132.27 -104.87
CA THR A 42 -30.05 -133.26 -105.94
C THR A 42 -30.72 -132.79 -107.23
N ILE A 43 -31.92 -132.18 -107.12
CA ILE A 43 -32.63 -131.61 -108.27
C ILE A 43 -31.84 -130.43 -108.85
N HIS A 44 -31.31 -129.54 -108.00
CA HIS A 44 -30.50 -128.40 -108.46
C HIS A 44 -29.23 -128.88 -109.17
N LYS A 45 -28.56 -129.90 -108.64
CA LYS A 45 -27.39 -130.51 -109.29
C LYS A 45 -27.73 -131.04 -110.68
N PHE A 46 -28.86 -131.73 -110.84
CA PHE A 46 -29.29 -132.29 -112.12
C PHE A 46 -29.80 -131.23 -113.11
N LEU A 47 -30.52 -130.20 -112.65
CA LEU A 47 -30.91 -129.07 -113.51
C LEU A 47 -29.69 -128.28 -113.98
N LYS A 48 -28.71 -128.04 -113.10
CA LYS A 48 -27.45 -127.40 -113.49
C LYS A 48 -26.68 -128.23 -114.51
N LEU A 49 -26.61 -129.56 -114.31
CA LEU A 49 -25.96 -130.48 -115.25
C LEU A 49 -26.67 -130.48 -116.62
N ARG A 50 -28.00 -130.36 -116.64
CA ARG A 50 -28.81 -130.21 -117.87
C ARG A 50 -28.52 -128.88 -118.58
N ASP A 51 -28.47 -127.76 -117.87
CA ASP A 51 -28.19 -126.45 -118.45
C ASP A 51 -26.74 -126.32 -118.98
N GLU A 52 -25.79 -127.02 -118.34
CA GLU A 52 -24.40 -127.11 -118.79
C GLU A 52 -24.25 -127.98 -120.05
N ASN A 53 -25.04 -129.04 -120.20
CA ASN A 53 -25.02 -129.94 -121.36
C ASN A 53 -25.87 -129.46 -122.55
N ARG A 54 -26.64 -128.37 -122.40
CA ARG A 54 -27.35 -127.76 -123.53
C ARG A 54 -26.38 -127.01 -124.45
N PRO A 55 -26.39 -127.24 -125.78
CA PRO A 55 -25.61 -126.44 -126.72
C PRO A 55 -26.09 -124.98 -126.68
N LYS A 56 -25.22 -124.06 -126.22
CA LYS A 56 -25.49 -122.62 -126.18
C LYS A 56 -25.24 -122.00 -127.56
N THR A 57 -26.31 -121.64 -128.26
CA THR A 57 -26.24 -120.94 -129.55
C THR A 57 -25.76 -119.50 -129.34
N SER A 58 -24.60 -119.15 -129.91
CA SER A 58 -24.09 -117.77 -129.91
C SER A 58 -24.99 -116.87 -130.77
N ALA A 59 -25.46 -115.77 -130.21
CA ALA A 59 -26.32 -114.80 -130.90
C ALA A 59 -25.50 -113.95 -131.92
N PRO A 60 -26.13 -113.50 -133.02
CA PRO A 60 -25.45 -112.70 -134.06
C PRO A 60 -25.22 -111.25 -133.61
N THR A 61 -24.10 -110.69 -134.03
CA THR A 61 -23.74 -109.28 -133.83
C THR A 61 -24.68 -108.38 -134.65
N VAL A 62 -25.52 -107.60 -133.99
CA VAL A 62 -26.30 -106.52 -134.62
C VAL A 62 -25.37 -105.32 -134.79
N SER A 63 -25.07 -104.91 -136.03
CA SER A 63 -24.35 -103.66 -136.28
C SER A 63 -25.36 -102.51 -136.40
N ILE A 64 -25.19 -101.50 -135.56
CA ILE A 64 -26.03 -100.30 -135.58
C ILE A 64 -25.67 -99.48 -136.83
N PRO A 65 -26.64 -98.98 -137.61
CA PRO A 65 -26.38 -98.13 -138.77
C PRO A 65 -25.56 -96.89 -138.39
N ASP A 66 -24.55 -96.58 -139.21
CA ASP A 66 -23.57 -95.52 -138.94
C ASP A 66 -24.20 -94.14 -138.69
N GLU A 67 -25.35 -93.86 -139.30
CA GLU A 67 -26.10 -92.60 -139.15
C GLU A 67 -26.65 -92.43 -137.72
N VAL A 68 -27.16 -93.50 -137.11
CA VAL A 68 -27.66 -93.49 -135.73
C VAL A 68 -26.49 -93.38 -134.76
N THR A 69 -25.39 -94.09 -135.04
CA THR A 69 -24.15 -93.99 -134.26
C THR A 69 -23.59 -92.57 -134.29
N ARG A 70 -23.58 -91.89 -135.45
CA ARG A 70 -23.18 -90.48 -135.57
C ARG A 70 -24.12 -89.53 -134.84
N ALA A 71 -25.44 -89.69 -134.97
CA ALA A 71 -26.42 -88.86 -134.29
C ALA A 71 -26.33 -88.97 -132.76
N LEU A 72 -26.21 -90.20 -132.23
CA LEU A 72 -26.03 -90.45 -130.81
C LEU A 72 -24.68 -89.89 -130.33
N SER A 73 -23.60 -90.08 -131.09
CA SER A 73 -22.28 -89.52 -130.76
C SER A 73 -22.33 -87.98 -130.73
N ASN A 74 -23.00 -87.35 -131.70
CA ASN A 74 -23.19 -85.90 -131.74
C ASN A 74 -24.02 -85.39 -130.55
N TRP A 75 -25.09 -86.10 -130.18
CA TRP A 75 -25.90 -85.76 -129.01
C TRP A 75 -25.14 -85.95 -127.69
N VAL A 76 -24.38 -87.04 -127.54
CA VAL A 76 -23.52 -87.26 -126.35
C VAL A 76 -22.45 -86.18 -126.26
N VAL A 77 -21.83 -85.81 -127.37
CA VAL A 77 -20.88 -84.69 -127.42
C VAL A 77 -21.60 -83.40 -126.99
N GLN A 78 -22.76 -83.08 -127.55
CA GLN A 78 -23.53 -81.87 -127.21
C GLN A 78 -23.96 -81.83 -125.73
N ALA A 79 -24.45 -82.95 -125.18
CA ALA A 79 -24.84 -83.09 -123.77
C ALA A 79 -23.61 -82.98 -122.84
N SER A 80 -22.48 -83.58 -123.23
CA SER A 80 -21.22 -83.47 -122.48
C SER A 80 -20.65 -82.05 -122.51
N THR A 81 -20.77 -81.33 -123.63
CA THR A 81 -20.36 -79.92 -123.73
C THR A 81 -21.26 -79.01 -122.91
N GLY A 82 -22.57 -79.27 -122.88
CA GLY A 82 -23.52 -78.51 -122.05
C GLY A 82 -23.27 -78.71 -120.55
N SER A 83 -23.12 -79.96 -120.09
CA SER A 83 -22.83 -80.26 -118.68
C SER A 83 -21.45 -79.75 -118.24
N ARG A 84 -20.46 -79.76 -119.14
CA ARG A 84 -19.15 -79.12 -118.91
C ARG A 84 -19.28 -77.62 -118.76
N ALA A 85 -19.97 -76.96 -119.68
CA ALA A 85 -20.20 -75.51 -119.63
C ALA A 85 -20.91 -75.10 -118.32
N GLU A 86 -21.95 -75.83 -117.92
CA GLU A 86 -22.67 -75.57 -116.67
C GLU A 86 -21.80 -75.82 -115.42
N SER A 87 -20.96 -76.86 -115.44
CA SER A 87 -20.03 -77.15 -114.32
C SER A 87 -18.91 -76.11 -114.23
N GLU A 88 -18.42 -75.65 -115.38
CA GLU A 88 -17.42 -74.59 -115.49
C GLU A 88 -17.99 -73.25 -115.01
N GLU A 89 -19.22 -72.90 -115.42
CA GLU A 89 -19.94 -71.71 -114.95
C GLU A 89 -20.15 -71.75 -113.43
N ARG A 90 -20.61 -72.88 -112.87
CA ARG A 90 -20.73 -73.05 -111.41
C ARG A 90 -19.39 -72.92 -110.69
N SER A 91 -18.32 -73.47 -111.26
CA SER A 91 -16.98 -73.38 -110.68
C SER A 91 -16.46 -71.94 -110.69
N LEU A 92 -16.65 -71.22 -111.79
CA LEU A 92 -16.29 -69.81 -111.91
C LEU A 92 -17.08 -68.94 -110.92
N HIS A 93 -18.39 -69.19 -110.77
CA HIS A 93 -19.22 -68.49 -109.80
C HIS A 93 -18.78 -68.80 -108.35
N ALA A 94 -18.49 -70.06 -108.02
CA ALA A 94 -18.00 -70.44 -106.69
C ALA A 94 -16.63 -69.82 -106.40
N GLN A 95 -15.74 -69.75 -107.39
CA GLN A 95 -14.44 -69.09 -107.26
C GLN A 95 -14.59 -67.59 -107.03
N ALA A 96 -15.45 -66.91 -107.81
CA ALA A 96 -15.73 -65.48 -107.59
C ALA A 96 -16.30 -65.20 -106.19
N ALA A 97 -17.20 -66.06 -105.68
CA ALA A 97 -17.73 -65.93 -104.33
C ALA A 97 -16.68 -66.20 -103.24
N ALA A 98 -15.77 -67.15 -103.47
CA ALA A 98 -14.65 -67.42 -102.57
C ALA A 98 -13.65 -66.26 -102.53
N ASP A 99 -13.34 -65.67 -103.69
CA ASP A 99 -12.46 -64.51 -103.81
C ASP A 99 -13.05 -63.29 -103.09
N GLU A 100 -14.35 -63.05 -103.24
CA GLU A 100 -15.04 -61.97 -102.51
C GLU A 100 -15.08 -62.21 -101.00
N LEU A 101 -15.34 -63.45 -100.56
CA LEU A 101 -15.31 -63.79 -99.14
C LEU A 101 -13.90 -63.67 -98.55
N ALA A 102 -12.87 -64.04 -99.32
CA ALA A 102 -11.48 -63.87 -98.91
C ALA A 102 -11.14 -62.38 -98.75
N ARG A 103 -11.52 -61.54 -99.72
CA ARG A 103 -11.32 -60.10 -99.67
C ARG A 103 -12.01 -59.45 -98.46
N THR A 104 -13.30 -59.74 -98.25
CA THR A 104 -14.05 -59.22 -97.10
C THR A 104 -13.50 -59.75 -95.77
N GLY A 105 -13.01 -60.99 -95.75
CA GLY A 105 -12.31 -61.57 -94.61
C GLY A 105 -11.03 -60.80 -94.28
N GLU A 106 -10.17 -60.54 -95.27
CA GLU A 106 -8.94 -59.75 -95.11
C GLU A 106 -9.23 -58.32 -94.63
N GLU A 107 -10.28 -57.67 -95.15
CA GLU A 107 -10.72 -56.34 -94.72
C GLU A 107 -11.16 -56.35 -93.24
N LEU A 108 -11.97 -57.33 -92.81
CA LEU A 108 -12.39 -57.46 -91.42
C LEU A 108 -11.24 -57.82 -90.46
N GLU A 109 -10.28 -58.62 -90.91
CA GLU A 109 -9.08 -58.91 -90.12
C GLU A 109 -8.21 -57.68 -89.92
N ALA A 110 -8.04 -56.86 -90.97
CA ALA A 110 -7.35 -55.58 -90.87
C ALA A 110 -8.07 -54.60 -89.93
N GLU A 111 -9.39 -54.50 -90.00
CA GLU A 111 -10.20 -53.69 -89.08
C GLU A 111 -10.08 -54.17 -87.63
N ARG A 112 -10.16 -55.49 -87.40
CA ARG A 112 -9.98 -56.10 -86.07
C ARG A 112 -8.61 -55.76 -85.50
N ASP A 113 -7.56 -55.92 -86.30
CA ASP A 113 -6.19 -55.68 -85.85
C ASP A 113 -5.96 -54.18 -85.54
N GLN A 114 -6.54 -53.28 -86.32
CA GLN A 114 -6.55 -51.85 -86.03
C GLN A 114 -7.28 -51.52 -84.72
N LEU A 115 -8.48 -52.08 -84.51
CA LEU A 115 -9.24 -51.87 -83.28
C LEU A 115 -8.50 -52.41 -82.05
N LEU A 116 -7.82 -53.54 -82.16
CA LEU A 116 -6.98 -54.08 -81.08
C LEU A 116 -5.80 -53.16 -80.76
N ALA A 117 -5.16 -52.59 -81.78
CA ALA A 117 -4.09 -51.61 -81.59
C ALA A 117 -4.59 -50.31 -80.92
N ASP A 118 -5.78 -49.83 -81.32
CA ASP A 118 -6.42 -48.66 -80.72
C ASP A 118 -6.81 -48.92 -79.26
N ILE A 119 -7.38 -50.10 -78.95
CA ILE A 119 -7.70 -50.51 -77.57
C ILE A 119 -6.45 -50.55 -76.70
N ALA A 120 -5.34 -51.12 -77.20
CA ALA A 120 -4.08 -51.17 -76.46
C ALA A 120 -3.53 -49.76 -76.18
N THR A 121 -3.63 -48.86 -77.17
CA THR A 121 -3.21 -47.46 -77.04
C THR A 121 -4.06 -46.71 -76.02
N LEU A 122 -5.40 -46.78 -76.13
CA LEU A 122 -6.33 -46.13 -75.21
C LEU A 122 -6.22 -46.69 -73.78
N THR A 123 -5.98 -47.99 -73.63
CA THR A 123 -5.74 -48.61 -72.32
C THR A 123 -4.49 -48.02 -71.68
N THR A 124 -3.40 -47.89 -72.44
CA THR A 124 -2.16 -47.29 -71.94
C THR A 124 -2.34 -45.82 -71.56
N GLN A 125 -3.06 -45.05 -72.39
CA GLN A 125 -3.36 -43.64 -72.10
C GLN A 125 -4.22 -43.49 -70.85
N ARG A 126 -5.30 -44.26 -70.72
CA ARG A 126 -6.13 -44.29 -69.52
C ARG A 126 -5.31 -44.59 -68.27
N ASP A 127 -4.44 -45.59 -68.32
CA ASP A 127 -3.64 -46.00 -67.17
C ASP A 127 -2.63 -44.89 -66.78
N GLN A 128 -2.04 -44.20 -67.77
CA GLN A 128 -1.17 -43.04 -67.53
C GLN A 128 -1.92 -41.84 -66.92
N GLU A 129 -3.11 -41.52 -67.45
CA GLU A 129 -3.96 -40.45 -66.93
C GLU A 129 -4.43 -40.77 -65.50
N GLN A 130 -4.80 -42.02 -65.24
CA GLN A 130 -5.22 -42.45 -63.90
C GLN A 130 -4.07 -42.42 -62.90
N ALA A 131 -2.86 -42.81 -63.29
CA ALA A 131 -1.67 -42.66 -62.47
C ALA A 131 -1.41 -41.18 -62.15
N THR A 132 -1.44 -40.31 -63.17
CA THR A 132 -1.27 -38.87 -62.99
C THR A 132 -2.33 -38.27 -62.08
N ALA A 133 -3.60 -38.65 -62.25
CA ALA A 133 -4.70 -38.19 -61.40
C ALA A 133 -4.51 -38.62 -59.94
N SER A 134 -4.04 -39.85 -59.69
CA SER A 134 -3.72 -40.34 -58.35
C SER A 134 -2.58 -39.55 -57.70
N GLU A 135 -1.51 -39.24 -58.44
CA GLU A 135 -0.41 -38.40 -57.96
C GLU A 135 -0.88 -36.99 -57.62
N ARG A 136 -1.68 -36.37 -58.48
CA ARG A 136 -2.24 -35.03 -58.23
C ARG A 136 -3.19 -35.02 -57.03
N ALA A 137 -4.01 -36.05 -56.86
CA ALA A 137 -4.86 -36.19 -55.70
C ALA A 137 -4.05 -36.29 -54.40
N ALA A 138 -2.96 -37.07 -54.39
CA ALA A 138 -2.05 -37.17 -53.25
C ALA A 138 -1.37 -35.82 -52.94
N GLU A 139 -0.90 -35.09 -53.95
CA GLU A 139 -0.29 -33.77 -53.76
C GLU A 139 -1.30 -32.74 -53.24
N ILE A 140 -2.54 -32.75 -53.75
CA ILE A 140 -3.61 -31.88 -53.24
C ILE A 140 -3.87 -32.16 -51.75
N GLN A 141 -3.93 -33.42 -51.33
CA GLN A 141 -4.11 -33.78 -49.92
C GLN A 141 -2.95 -33.29 -49.05
N ARG A 142 -1.71 -33.40 -49.55
CA ARG A 142 -0.52 -32.87 -48.86
C ARG A 142 -0.59 -31.36 -48.70
N LEU A 143 -0.88 -30.64 -49.79
CA LEU A 143 -0.98 -29.17 -49.78
C LEU A 143 -2.12 -28.68 -48.88
N LEU A 144 -3.27 -29.38 -48.86
CA LEU A 144 -4.37 -29.05 -47.94
C LEU A 144 -3.95 -29.21 -46.48
N ALA A 145 -3.21 -30.29 -46.15
CA ALA A 145 -2.69 -30.49 -44.80
C ALA A 145 -1.66 -29.43 -44.40
N ASP A 146 -0.82 -28.99 -45.35
CA ASP A 146 0.15 -27.92 -45.12
C ASP A 146 -0.54 -26.57 -44.90
N VAL A 147 -1.51 -26.21 -45.74
CA VAL A 147 -2.31 -24.98 -45.60
C VAL A 147 -3.06 -24.96 -44.27
N GLU A 148 -3.64 -26.08 -43.83
CA GLU A 148 -4.34 -26.14 -42.55
C GLU A 148 -3.37 -25.97 -41.37
N ARG A 149 -2.18 -26.58 -41.44
CA ARG A 149 -1.13 -26.40 -40.44
C ARG A 149 -0.67 -24.95 -40.36
N GLU A 150 -0.43 -24.31 -41.50
CA GLU A 150 -0.05 -22.90 -41.57
C GLU A 150 -1.16 -21.99 -41.04
N ARG A 151 -2.42 -22.24 -41.38
CA ARG A 151 -3.57 -21.50 -40.84
C ARG A 151 -3.66 -21.64 -39.32
N SER A 152 -3.47 -22.84 -38.78
CA SER A 152 -3.44 -23.07 -37.34
C SER A 152 -2.30 -22.31 -36.66
N LEU A 153 -1.10 -22.31 -37.25
CA LEU A 153 0.06 -21.58 -36.71
C LEU A 153 -0.15 -20.06 -36.79
N ALA A 154 -0.68 -19.56 -37.91
CA ALA A 154 -1.01 -18.15 -38.08
C ALA A 154 -2.11 -17.72 -37.10
N GLY A 155 -3.15 -18.53 -36.90
CA GLY A 155 -4.20 -18.29 -35.93
C GLY A 155 -3.66 -18.23 -34.49
N ALA A 156 -2.80 -19.18 -34.11
CA ALA A 156 -2.13 -19.17 -32.81
C ALA A 156 -1.26 -17.92 -32.62
N ALA A 157 -0.44 -17.58 -33.62
CA ALA A 157 0.39 -16.37 -33.60
C ALA A 157 -0.42 -15.08 -33.50
N GLN A 158 -1.59 -15.00 -34.15
CA GLN A 158 -2.50 -13.86 -34.04
C GLN A 158 -3.09 -13.72 -32.62
N VAL A 159 -3.50 -14.84 -32.00
CA VAL A 159 -4.00 -14.84 -30.62
C VAL A 159 -2.90 -14.44 -29.64
N ASP A 160 -1.69 -14.99 -29.79
CA ASP A 160 -0.55 -14.64 -28.95
C ASP A 160 -0.16 -13.16 -29.09
N ALA A 161 -0.17 -12.62 -30.31
CA ALA A 161 0.08 -11.21 -30.58
C ALA A 161 -0.99 -10.31 -29.95
N ALA A 162 -2.27 -10.68 -30.05
CA ALA A 162 -3.36 -9.95 -29.41
C ALA A 162 -3.23 -9.97 -27.87
N ALA A 163 -2.89 -11.13 -27.29
CA ALA A 163 -2.66 -11.27 -25.86
C ALA A 163 -1.45 -10.46 -25.38
N ALA A 164 -0.35 -10.45 -26.16
CA ALA A 164 0.83 -9.64 -25.87
C ALA A 164 0.50 -8.14 -25.90
N LYS A 165 -0.27 -7.69 -26.90
CA LYS A 165 -0.72 -6.30 -26.99
C LYS A 165 -1.59 -5.90 -25.79
N LEU A 166 -2.58 -6.71 -25.42
CA LEU A 166 -3.43 -6.43 -24.24
C LEU A 166 -2.60 -6.32 -22.95
N ARG A 167 -1.63 -7.22 -22.76
CA ARG A 167 -0.70 -7.14 -21.62
C ARG A 167 0.11 -5.84 -21.64
N ALA A 168 0.65 -5.46 -22.80
CA ALA A 168 1.41 -4.21 -22.94
C ALA A 168 0.54 -2.98 -22.62
N ASP A 169 -0.69 -2.92 -23.15
CA ASP A 169 -1.62 -1.82 -22.88
C ASP A 169 -1.95 -1.73 -21.37
N SER A 170 -2.22 -2.86 -20.71
CA SER A 170 -2.45 -2.90 -19.26
C SER A 170 -1.23 -2.45 -18.43
N GLN A 171 -0.01 -2.77 -18.89
CA GLN A 171 1.22 -2.34 -18.23
C GLN A 171 1.43 -0.83 -18.39
N VAL A 172 1.10 -0.26 -19.55
CA VAL A 172 1.15 1.19 -19.78
C VAL A 172 0.18 1.92 -18.85
N GLU A 173 -1.05 1.43 -18.70
CA GLU A 173 -2.04 2.00 -17.77
C GLU A 173 -1.54 1.92 -16.31
N HIS A 174 -0.99 0.77 -15.90
CA HIS A 174 -0.45 0.61 -14.55
C HIS A 174 0.74 1.55 -14.28
N LEU A 175 1.64 1.71 -15.26
CA LEU A 175 2.75 2.66 -15.14
C LEU A 175 2.28 4.11 -15.08
N ALA A 176 1.23 4.47 -15.82
CA ALA A 176 0.61 5.79 -15.74
C ALA A 176 0.01 6.06 -14.35
N GLU A 177 -0.69 5.07 -13.78
CA GLU A 177 -1.23 5.16 -12.42
C GLU A 177 -0.13 5.30 -11.37
N LEU A 178 0.92 4.48 -11.44
CA LEU A 178 2.08 4.58 -10.54
C LEU A 178 2.75 5.94 -10.63
N ARG A 179 2.90 6.50 -11.85
CA ARG A 179 3.46 7.83 -12.05
C ARG A 179 2.59 8.92 -11.40
N ALA A 180 1.28 8.86 -11.60
CA ALA A 180 0.34 9.78 -10.96
C ALA A 180 0.40 9.70 -9.42
N ARG A 181 0.55 8.48 -8.86
CA ARG A 181 0.75 8.27 -7.42
C ARG A 181 2.06 8.86 -6.92
N VAL A 182 3.16 8.70 -7.66
CA VAL A 182 4.47 9.31 -7.32
C VAL A 182 4.38 10.83 -7.33
N ASP A 183 3.73 11.41 -8.33
CA ASP A 183 3.55 12.87 -8.43
C ASP A 183 2.71 13.39 -7.24
N SER A 184 1.60 12.70 -6.92
CA SER A 184 0.75 13.04 -5.78
C SER A 184 1.50 12.92 -4.44
N LEU A 185 2.29 11.87 -4.25
CA LEU A 185 3.07 11.68 -3.02
C LEU A 185 4.18 12.74 -2.90
N SER A 186 4.80 13.12 -4.01
CA SER A 186 5.82 14.18 -4.02
C SER A 186 5.21 15.52 -3.59
N LEU A 187 4.03 15.87 -4.13
CA LEU A 187 3.30 17.06 -3.71
C LEU A 187 2.91 17.01 -2.22
N ALA A 188 2.45 15.87 -1.72
CA ALA A 188 2.12 15.70 -0.31
C ALA A 188 3.35 15.85 0.60
N ILE A 189 4.51 15.30 0.20
CA ILE A 189 5.77 15.46 0.93
C ILE A 189 6.21 16.92 0.98
N ASP A 190 6.11 17.65 -0.12
CA ASP A 190 6.48 19.07 -0.16
C ASP A 190 5.54 19.92 0.69
N ALA A 191 4.23 19.64 0.66
CA ALA A 191 3.26 20.30 1.54
C ALA A 191 3.55 20.03 3.02
N GLU A 192 3.85 18.79 3.39
CA GLU A 192 4.21 18.41 4.76
C GLU A 192 5.51 19.08 5.21
N ARG A 193 6.51 19.18 4.34
CA ARG A 193 7.76 19.91 4.63
C ARG A 193 7.50 21.38 4.92
N VAL A 194 6.67 22.04 4.11
CA VAL A 194 6.30 23.44 4.34
C VAL A 194 5.55 23.58 5.66
N ALA A 195 4.53 22.75 5.91
CA ALA A 195 3.77 22.77 7.16
C ALA A 195 4.67 22.57 8.39
N ARG A 196 5.58 21.59 8.33
CA ARG A 196 6.57 21.34 9.37
C ARG A 196 7.46 22.55 9.62
N THR A 197 8.03 23.17 8.57
CA THR A 197 8.88 24.36 8.76
C THR A 197 8.12 25.55 9.35
N THR A 198 6.84 25.71 9.01
CA THR A 198 5.99 26.75 9.60
C THR A 198 5.75 26.47 11.08
N SER A 199 5.38 25.24 11.42
CA SER A 199 5.18 24.83 12.82
C SER A 199 6.45 24.96 13.66
N GLU A 200 7.61 24.57 13.12
CA GLU A 200 8.91 24.73 13.78
C GLU A 200 9.25 26.21 14.04
N ARG A 201 8.94 27.11 13.10
CA ARG A 201 9.11 28.57 13.27
C ARG A 201 8.18 29.12 14.34
N GLU A 202 6.90 28.75 14.32
CA GLU A 202 5.93 29.17 15.33
C GLU A 202 6.34 28.69 16.73
N ALA A 203 6.78 27.43 16.85
CA ALA A 203 7.30 26.89 18.10
C ALA A 203 8.55 27.65 18.59
N ALA A 204 9.47 28.03 17.70
CA ALA A 204 10.64 28.83 18.05
C ALA A 204 10.26 30.24 18.54
N VAL A 205 9.28 30.89 17.89
CA VAL A 205 8.75 32.20 18.32
C VAL A 205 8.10 32.10 19.70
N LEU A 206 7.25 31.09 19.94
CA LEU A 206 6.63 30.86 21.23
C LEU A 206 7.67 30.56 22.33
N ALA A 207 8.71 29.79 22.02
CA ALA A 207 9.81 29.53 22.94
C ALA A 207 10.58 30.81 23.30
N ALA A 208 10.83 31.69 22.32
CA ALA A 208 11.47 32.98 22.55
C ALA A 208 10.60 33.92 23.40
N GLN A 209 9.29 33.98 23.12
CA GLN A 209 8.34 34.76 23.94
C GLN A 209 8.28 34.24 25.38
N LEU A 210 8.23 32.92 25.58
CA LEU A 210 8.25 32.31 26.91
C LEU A 210 9.54 32.65 27.66
N ALA A 211 10.70 32.65 26.99
CA ALA A 211 11.96 33.05 27.59
C ALA A 211 11.96 34.53 28.00
N GLY A 212 11.39 35.41 27.17
CA GLY A 212 11.20 36.83 27.48
C GLY A 212 10.34 37.05 28.73
N VAL A 213 9.15 36.43 28.79
CA VAL A 213 8.25 36.52 29.95
C VAL A 213 8.91 35.96 31.22
N LYS A 214 9.69 34.88 31.11
CA LYS A 214 10.46 34.35 32.25
C LYS A 214 11.49 35.35 32.74
N ALA A 215 12.22 36.03 31.84
CA ALA A 215 13.20 37.04 32.22
C ALA A 215 12.53 38.25 32.89
N GLU A 216 11.41 38.73 32.36
CA GLU A 216 10.60 39.80 32.98
C GLU A 216 10.10 39.40 34.36
N LEU A 217 9.64 38.15 34.53
CA LEU A 217 9.20 37.62 35.82
C LEU A 217 10.35 37.59 36.85
N GLU A 218 11.55 37.16 36.44
CA GLU A 218 12.73 37.18 37.32
C GLU A 218 13.14 38.61 37.70
N MET A 219 13.10 39.56 36.75
CA MET A 219 13.33 40.98 37.05
C MET A 219 12.29 41.54 38.03
N ALA A 220 11.01 41.25 37.80
CA ALA A 220 9.92 41.67 38.69
C ALA A 220 10.06 41.06 40.09
N ARG A 221 10.48 39.80 40.19
CA ARG A 221 10.80 39.15 41.47
C ARG A 221 11.97 39.84 42.18
N ALA A 222 13.05 40.15 41.46
CA ALA A 222 14.19 40.87 42.03
C ALA A 222 13.81 42.27 42.52
N GLN A 223 13.00 43.00 41.75
CA GLN A 223 12.47 44.31 42.15
C GLN A 223 11.56 44.21 43.38
N ALA A 224 10.68 43.19 43.43
CA ALA A 224 9.83 42.96 44.59
C ALA A 224 10.65 42.64 45.85
N MET A 225 11.72 41.85 45.74
CA MET A 225 12.62 41.57 46.86
C MET A 225 13.37 42.84 47.31
N ALA A 226 13.86 43.66 46.39
CA ALA A 226 14.51 44.93 46.73
C ALA A 226 13.53 45.90 47.43
N ALA A 227 12.31 46.04 46.91
CA ALA A 227 11.27 46.85 47.55
C ALA A 227 10.88 46.33 48.94
N GLN A 228 10.89 45.01 49.16
CA GLN A 228 10.69 44.43 50.49
C GLN A 228 11.83 44.77 51.45
N GLN A 229 13.08 44.76 50.98
CA GLN A 229 14.24 45.17 51.79
C GLN A 229 14.18 46.65 52.15
N ASP A 230 13.86 47.52 51.19
CA ASP A 230 13.67 48.96 51.44
C ASP A 230 12.52 49.21 52.44
N LEU A 231 11.42 48.45 52.33
CA LEU A 231 10.32 48.53 53.29
C LEU A 231 10.75 48.08 54.69
N ALA A 232 11.59 47.05 54.81
CA ALA A 232 12.12 46.61 56.09
C ALA A 232 13.04 47.68 56.71
N ALA A 233 13.97 48.24 55.93
CA ALA A 233 14.88 49.29 56.38
C ALA A 233 14.15 50.58 56.78
N THR A 234 13.11 50.97 56.03
CA THR A 234 12.28 52.12 56.39
C THR A 234 11.48 51.87 57.67
N ARG A 235 10.98 50.65 57.90
CA ARG A 235 10.34 50.28 59.18
C ARG A 235 11.32 50.37 60.34
N GLU A 236 12.51 49.80 60.22
CA GLU A 236 13.56 49.91 61.24
C GLU A 236 13.90 51.38 61.56
N ARG A 237 13.99 52.22 60.53
CA ARG A 237 14.24 53.67 60.71
C ARG A 237 13.06 54.38 61.38
N VAL A 238 11.82 54.00 61.08
CA VAL A 238 10.64 54.53 61.76
C VAL A 238 10.63 54.11 63.23
N ASP A 239 10.98 52.85 63.53
CA ASP A 239 11.07 52.36 64.90
C ASP A 239 12.18 53.07 65.67
N SER A 240 13.35 53.29 65.06
CA SER A 240 14.45 54.05 65.68
C SER A 240 14.06 55.51 65.93
N LEU A 241 13.42 56.18 64.96
CA LEU A 241 12.92 57.53 65.14
C LEU A 241 11.84 57.61 66.22
N LYS A 242 11.03 56.56 66.38
CA LYS A 242 10.03 56.48 67.44
C LYS A 242 10.69 56.33 68.82
N THR A 243 11.75 55.53 68.93
CA THR A 243 12.53 55.44 70.17
C THR A 243 13.23 56.77 70.49
N ASP A 244 13.84 57.43 69.49
CA ASP A 244 14.48 58.73 69.66
C ASP A 244 13.46 59.81 70.08
N LEU A 245 12.27 59.80 69.47
CA LEU A 245 11.19 60.71 69.87
C LEU A 245 10.72 60.42 71.30
N GLN A 246 10.72 59.16 71.73
CA GLN A 246 10.35 58.80 73.10
C GLN A 246 11.41 59.26 74.10
N THR A 247 12.70 59.06 73.82
CA THR A 247 13.79 59.53 74.68
C THR A 247 13.82 61.06 74.75
N GLU A 248 13.61 61.77 73.65
CA GLU A 248 13.45 63.23 73.63
C GLU A 248 12.24 63.69 74.46
N ARG A 249 11.11 62.97 74.38
CA ARG A 249 9.93 63.27 75.23
C ARG A 249 10.23 63.05 76.71
N GLU A 250 10.88 61.96 77.08
CA GLU A 250 11.30 61.69 78.46
C GLU A 250 12.29 62.75 78.95
N GLY A 251 13.26 63.13 78.12
CA GLY A 251 14.20 64.23 78.37
C GLY A 251 13.49 65.57 78.55
N ALA A 252 12.52 65.89 77.70
CA ALA A 252 11.69 67.10 77.82
C ALA A 252 10.85 67.10 79.11
N VAL A 253 10.31 65.96 79.54
CA VAL A 253 9.61 65.82 80.82
C VAL A 253 10.56 66.05 81.99
N LEU A 254 11.76 65.46 81.97
CA LEU A 254 12.79 65.68 82.99
C LEU A 254 13.24 67.15 83.03
N ALA A 255 13.52 67.76 81.88
CA ALA A 255 13.89 69.17 81.80
C ALA A 255 12.77 70.08 82.33
N ARG A 256 11.49 69.75 82.04
CA ARG A 256 10.35 70.48 82.59
C ARG A 256 10.23 70.30 84.11
N ALA A 257 10.52 69.11 84.64
CA ALA A 257 10.55 68.86 86.08
C ALA A 257 11.69 69.62 86.78
N GLN A 258 12.89 69.63 86.19
CA GLN A 258 14.03 70.43 86.66
C GLN A 258 13.71 71.92 86.64
N LEU A 259 13.07 72.42 85.57
CA LEU A 259 12.67 73.82 85.47
C LEU A 259 11.62 74.17 86.55
N HIS A 260 10.66 73.28 86.82
CA HIS A 260 9.72 73.45 87.95
C HIS A 260 10.45 73.46 89.31
N ALA A 261 11.40 72.55 89.53
CA ALA A 261 12.19 72.52 90.76
C ALA A 261 13.02 73.81 90.92
N ALA A 262 13.75 74.23 89.89
CA ALA A 262 14.50 75.48 89.89
C ALA A 262 13.60 76.71 90.10
N THR A 263 12.38 76.69 89.56
CA THR A 263 11.39 77.74 89.82
C THR A 263 10.96 77.75 91.30
N SER A 264 10.72 76.58 91.89
CA SER A 264 10.39 76.47 93.33
C SER A 264 11.55 76.86 94.25
N GLU A 265 12.80 76.53 93.88
CA GLU A 265 14.01 76.97 94.59
C GLU A 265 14.16 78.48 94.48
N LEU A 266 13.97 79.07 93.30
CA LEU A 266 13.99 80.52 93.11
C LEU A 266 12.88 81.21 93.92
N GLU A 267 11.69 80.63 94.00
CA GLU A 267 10.61 81.14 94.85
C GLU A 267 10.97 81.04 96.34
N ALA A 268 11.58 79.94 96.78
CA ALA A 268 12.06 79.77 98.14
C ALA A 268 13.19 80.75 98.48
N GLU A 269 14.17 80.92 97.61
CA GLU A 269 15.23 81.92 97.75
C GLU A 269 14.66 83.34 97.76
N ARG A 270 13.70 83.67 96.89
CA ARG A 270 13.01 84.97 96.92
C ARG A 270 12.28 85.18 98.24
N ALA A 271 11.61 84.16 98.78
CA ALA A 271 10.98 84.23 100.09
C ALA A 271 12.02 84.42 101.20
N GLN A 272 13.17 83.77 101.10
CA GLN A 272 14.28 83.88 102.06
C GLN A 272 14.95 85.26 101.99
N VAL A 273 15.16 85.81 100.79
CA VAL A 273 15.63 87.18 100.57
C VAL A 273 14.60 88.18 101.12
N ALA A 274 13.30 87.96 100.91
CA ALA A 274 12.27 88.81 101.48
C ALA A 274 12.28 88.77 103.02
N ALA A 275 12.47 87.58 103.61
CA ALA A 275 12.62 87.42 105.06
C ALA A 275 13.90 88.11 105.58
N LEU A 276 15.03 87.94 104.91
CA LEU A 276 16.28 88.62 105.26
C LEU A 276 16.17 90.14 105.11
N GLN A 277 15.47 90.63 104.08
CA GLN A 277 15.16 92.06 103.93
C GLN A 277 14.27 92.55 105.07
N HIS A 278 13.26 91.78 105.48
CA HIS A 278 12.43 92.09 106.64
C HIS A 278 13.26 92.14 107.93
N ASP A 279 14.11 91.15 108.18
CA ASP A 279 15.03 91.12 109.32
C ASP A 279 16.04 92.27 109.28
N LEU A 280 16.50 92.69 108.09
CA LEU A 280 17.36 93.85 107.93
C LEU A 280 16.62 95.14 108.31
N VAL A 281 15.35 95.29 107.91
CA VAL A 281 14.50 96.42 108.30
C VAL A 281 14.29 96.43 109.82
N VAL A 282 13.99 95.28 110.42
CA VAL A 282 13.80 95.13 111.87
C VAL A 282 15.08 95.41 112.64
N SER A 283 16.22 94.91 112.18
CA SER A 283 17.53 95.15 112.81
C SER A 283 17.99 96.60 112.66
N ARG A 284 17.68 97.26 111.54
CA ARG A 284 17.90 98.69 111.36
C ARG A 284 17.04 99.52 112.30
N ALA A 285 15.75 99.18 112.45
CA ALA A 285 14.87 99.81 113.43
C ALA A 285 15.38 99.64 114.88
N ARG A 286 15.92 98.46 115.23
CA ARG A 286 16.55 98.22 116.55
C ARG A 286 17.86 98.98 116.74
N LEU A 287 18.63 99.20 115.68
CA LEU A 287 19.84 100.03 115.73
C LEU A 287 19.50 101.51 115.91
N ASP A 288 18.44 101.99 115.25
CA ASP A 288 17.93 103.34 115.44
C ASP A 288 17.39 103.52 116.87
N GLU A 289 16.63 102.56 117.41
CA GLU A 289 16.20 102.56 118.83
C GLU A 289 17.37 102.55 119.81
N ARG A 290 18.41 101.73 119.58
CA ARG A 290 19.62 101.71 120.41
C ARG A 290 20.42 103.00 120.31
N GLY A 291 20.47 103.61 119.13
CA GLY A 291 21.06 104.94 118.93
C GLY A 291 20.33 105.99 119.76
N GLN A 292 18.99 105.96 119.74
CA GLN A 292 18.16 106.85 120.54
C GLN A 292 18.38 106.65 122.05
N GLN A 293 18.40 105.40 122.52
CA GLN A 293 18.66 105.07 123.94
C GLN A 293 20.06 105.50 124.41
N ALA A 294 21.08 105.35 123.57
CA ALA A 294 22.44 105.80 123.90
C ALA A 294 22.54 107.33 123.97
N GLN A 295 21.77 108.05 123.14
CA GLN A 295 21.68 109.50 123.17
C GLN A 295 21.00 109.98 124.47
N ASP A 296 19.88 109.35 124.85
CA ASP A 296 19.15 109.67 126.08
C ASP A 296 19.99 109.37 127.33
N GLN A 297 20.81 108.30 127.31
CA GLN A 297 21.77 107.99 128.38
C GLN A 297 22.90 109.02 128.51
N LEU A 298 23.39 109.56 127.40
CA LEU A 298 24.41 110.62 127.41
C LEU A 298 23.86 111.94 127.97
N ASP A 299 22.60 112.25 127.69
CA ASP A 299 21.95 113.45 128.22
C ASP A 299 21.61 113.29 129.71
N ALA A 300 21.24 112.09 130.18
CA ALA A 300 21.06 111.79 131.59
C ALA A 300 22.39 111.89 132.39
N MET A 301 23.48 111.34 131.86
CA MET A 301 24.81 111.46 132.48
C MET A 301 25.32 112.90 132.57
N ARG A 302 24.97 113.76 131.60
CA ARG A 302 25.36 115.18 131.61
C ARG A 302 24.65 115.98 132.68
N GLU A 303 23.39 115.67 132.98
CA GLU A 303 22.66 116.33 134.06
C GLU A 303 23.09 115.81 135.44
N GLU A 304 23.39 114.52 135.59
CA GLU A 304 23.92 113.96 136.84
C GLU A 304 25.30 114.56 137.21
N HIS A 305 26.18 114.72 136.22
CA HIS A 305 27.50 115.34 136.43
C HIS A 305 27.43 116.87 136.69
N LYS A 306 26.30 117.50 136.36
CA LYS A 306 25.99 118.92 136.63
C LYS A 306 25.48 119.10 138.05
N GLU A 307 24.67 118.16 138.53
CA GLU A 307 24.19 118.10 139.92
C GLU A 307 25.34 117.78 140.89
N GLU A 308 26.26 116.87 140.55
CA GLU A 308 27.45 116.59 141.36
C GLU A 308 28.40 117.79 141.47
N MET A 309 28.61 118.56 140.38
CA MET A 309 29.44 119.77 140.39
C MET A 309 28.83 120.93 141.21
N ASN A 310 27.50 121.01 141.27
CA ASN A 310 26.79 121.96 142.14
C ASN A 310 26.82 121.53 143.62
N GLY A 311 26.78 120.22 143.88
CA GLY A 311 26.98 119.66 145.22
C GLY A 311 28.40 119.92 145.77
N MET A 312 29.42 119.79 144.93
CA MET A 312 30.81 120.10 145.30
C MET A 312 31.05 121.59 145.58
N HIS A 313 30.44 122.52 144.83
CA HIS A 313 30.55 123.95 145.11
C HIS A 313 29.87 124.34 146.44
N SER A 314 28.69 123.77 146.73
CA SER A 314 27.98 123.97 148.00
C SER A 314 28.78 123.45 149.22
N ALA A 315 29.45 122.29 149.08
CA ALA A 315 30.31 121.74 150.12
C ALA A 315 31.58 122.58 150.35
N LEU A 316 32.11 123.22 149.31
CA LEU A 316 33.29 124.08 149.41
C LEU A 316 32.96 125.41 150.12
N ASP A 317 31.78 126.00 149.85
CA ASP A 317 31.30 127.21 150.51
C ASP A 317 30.96 126.97 151.99
N ALA A 318 30.42 125.80 152.34
CA ALA A 318 30.16 125.39 153.72
C ALA A 318 31.45 125.16 154.53
N ALA A 319 32.49 124.58 153.91
CA ALA A 319 33.79 124.38 154.54
C ALA A 319 34.54 125.71 154.80
N ASN A 320 34.38 126.69 153.91
CA ASN A 320 35.00 128.00 154.06
C ASN A 320 34.33 128.84 155.17
N ALA A 321 33.00 128.69 155.35
CA ALA A 321 32.26 129.29 156.47
C ALA A 321 32.66 128.70 157.84
N GLN A 322 32.94 127.39 157.91
CA GLN A 322 33.43 126.74 159.14
C GLN A 322 34.84 127.19 159.53
N LEU A 323 35.70 127.48 158.56
CA LEU A 323 37.06 127.99 158.80
C LEU A 323 37.06 129.42 159.39
N VAL A 324 36.12 130.28 158.98
CA VAL A 324 35.94 131.62 159.55
C VAL A 324 35.39 131.56 160.99
N ALA A 325 34.46 130.64 161.26
CA ALA A 325 33.91 130.43 162.61
C ALA A 325 34.96 129.91 163.62
N MET A 326 35.87 129.01 163.18
CA MET A 326 36.96 128.53 164.04
C MET A 326 37.99 129.62 164.37
N THR A 327 38.19 130.62 163.51
CA THR A 327 39.05 131.77 163.83
C THR A 327 38.43 132.72 164.86
N GLU A 328 37.10 132.80 164.95
CA GLU A 328 36.39 133.59 165.96
C GLU A 328 36.32 132.88 167.33
N GLU A 329 36.06 131.57 167.37
CA GLU A 329 36.09 130.79 168.62
C GLU A 329 37.47 130.78 169.28
N LYS A 330 38.55 130.74 168.47
CA LYS A 330 39.92 130.80 168.98
C LYS A 330 40.25 132.17 169.60
N TRP A 331 39.65 133.26 169.11
CA TRP A 331 39.77 134.59 169.73
C TRP A 331 39.00 134.67 171.06
N GLN A 332 37.82 134.05 171.16
CA GLN A 332 37.03 134.01 172.40
C GLN A 332 37.65 133.15 173.50
N LEU A 333 38.21 131.98 173.17
CA LEU A 333 38.94 131.14 174.12
C LEU A 333 40.18 131.85 174.71
N LYS A 334 40.83 132.70 173.90
CA LYS A 334 41.95 133.54 174.35
C LYS A 334 41.51 134.59 175.39
N ASN A 335 40.28 135.09 175.30
CA ASN A 335 39.69 136.05 176.25
C ASN A 335 39.16 135.39 177.54
N GLN A 336 38.61 134.16 177.45
CA GLN A 336 38.07 133.45 178.63
C GLN A 336 39.16 132.99 179.61
N VAL A 337 40.31 132.56 179.13
CA VAL A 337 41.44 132.18 180.01
C VAL A 337 42.01 133.41 180.74
N GLN A 338 41.99 134.57 180.09
CA GLN A 338 42.45 135.84 180.68
C GLN A 338 41.54 136.34 181.82
N LEU A 339 40.24 136.04 181.76
CA LEU A 339 39.25 136.37 182.81
C LEU A 339 39.28 135.37 183.99
N LEU A 340 39.55 134.08 183.75
CA LEU A 340 39.57 133.07 184.81
C LEU A 340 40.81 133.12 185.70
N GLN A 341 41.96 133.63 185.23
CA GLN A 341 43.15 133.76 186.06
C GLN A 341 43.23 135.07 186.87
N GLN A 342 42.54 136.15 186.46
CA GLN A 342 42.32 137.30 187.35
C GLN A 342 41.43 136.93 188.56
N ALA A 343 40.54 135.92 188.42
CA ALA A 343 39.66 135.47 189.49
C ALA A 343 40.33 134.52 190.52
N ALA A 344 41.42 133.83 190.16
CA ALA A 344 42.19 133.01 191.10
C ALA A 344 43.14 133.83 191.99
N ALA A 345 43.36 135.12 191.67
CA ALA A 345 44.19 136.05 192.43
C ALA A 345 43.51 136.64 193.70
N GLN A 346 42.31 136.19 194.10
CA GLN A 346 41.56 136.77 195.24
C GLN A 346 41.01 135.78 196.29
N ARG A 347 41.44 134.52 196.30
CA ARG A 347 41.10 133.58 197.40
C ARG A 347 42.34 132.98 198.06
N ALA A 348 42.96 133.79 198.92
CA ALA A 348 43.60 133.34 200.15
C ALA A 348 42.56 133.43 201.28
N PRO A 349 42.57 132.51 202.26
CA PRO A 349 43.37 132.84 203.43
C PRO A 349 44.29 131.70 203.87
N GLN A 350 45.47 132.11 204.33
CA GLN A 350 46.23 131.45 205.41
C GLN A 350 46.39 129.93 205.30
N LYS A 351 47.42 129.49 204.57
CA LYS A 351 48.79 129.35 205.10
C LYS A 351 49.79 129.32 203.95
#